data_AF-A0A9D4PMX6-F1
#
_entry.id   AF-A0A9D4PMX6-F1
#
_cell.length_a   1.000
_cell.length_b   1.000
_cell.length_c   1.000
_cell.angle_alpha   90.00
_cell.angle_beta   90.00
_cell.angle_gamma   90.00
#
_symmetry.space_group_name_H-M   'P 1'
#
loop_
_entity.id
_entity.type
_entity.pdbx_description
1 polymer ?
#
loop_
_entity_poly.entity_id
_entity_poly.type
_entity_poly.pdbx_seq_one_letter_code
_entity_poly.pdbx_strand_id
1 'polypeptide(L)'
;MHKYIYLRSHNTKWATRTKILTERFGVETTQLTTAPQAGQRHKVRERVRAAELERWRTSAQTKSALSVYRTNKQAIEPERFFDNSRGSSLLSEARGGVLRTRSLQAKYTPSTSTTCHRCGAAEKTIKHVVLECTGLQPGPPLEQMNPNVGGYLIRSSLKCPPADASSSST
;
A
#
# COMPACT_ATOMS: atom_id res chain seq x y z
N MET A 1 -55.65 12.91 -10.72
CA MET A 1 -54.82 13.70 -11.67
C MET A 1 -53.36 13.51 -11.28
N HIS A 2 -52.57 12.72 -12.04
CA HIS A 2 -51.17 12.42 -11.68
C HIS A 2 -50.24 13.50 -12.24
N LYS A 3 -49.35 14.04 -11.40
CA LYS A 3 -48.26 14.93 -11.81
C LYS A 3 -46.98 14.10 -11.95
N TYR A 4 -46.43 14.04 -13.15
CA TYR A 4 -45.13 13.44 -13.38
C TYR A 4 -44.04 14.50 -13.27
N ILE A 5 -43.00 14.21 -12.49
CA ILE A 5 -41.78 15.02 -12.42
C ILE A 5 -40.80 14.40 -13.43
N TYR A 6 -40.47 15.14 -14.49
CA TYR A 6 -39.44 14.74 -15.46
C TYR A 6 -38.07 15.22 -14.97
N LEU A 7 -37.33 14.35 -14.27
CA LEU A 7 -35.94 14.62 -13.89
C LEU A 7 -35.01 14.22 -15.04
N ARG A 8 -34.40 15.22 -15.69
CA ARG A 8 -33.37 15.00 -16.71
C ARG A 8 -32.04 14.71 -16.03
N SER A 9 -31.63 13.44 -15.98
CA SER A 9 -30.28 13.09 -15.50
C SER A 9 -29.24 13.43 -16.56
N HIS A 10 -28.29 14.30 -16.25
CA HIS A 10 -27.13 14.54 -17.10
C HIS A 10 -26.12 13.39 -16.96
N ASN A 11 -25.73 12.77 -18.09
CA ASN A 11 -24.64 11.80 -18.13
C ASN A 11 -23.30 12.51 -17.95
N THR A 12 -22.97 12.80 -16.70
CA THR A 12 -21.67 13.34 -16.33
C THR A 12 -20.62 12.23 -16.35
N LYS A 13 -19.34 12.60 -16.43
CA LYS A 13 -18.22 11.66 -16.24
C LYS A 13 -18.35 10.88 -14.93
N TRP A 14 -18.88 11.52 -13.88
CA TRP A 14 -19.16 10.88 -12.60
C TRP A 14 -20.27 9.83 -12.74
N ALA A 15 -21.42 10.15 -13.35
CA ALA A 15 -22.52 9.21 -13.55
C ALA A 15 -22.08 7.97 -14.35
N THR A 16 -21.33 8.19 -15.45
CA THR A 16 -20.76 7.10 -16.25
C THR A 16 -19.80 6.25 -15.43
N ARG A 17 -18.91 6.86 -14.65
CA ARG A 17 -17.96 6.12 -13.81
C ARG A 17 -18.66 5.32 -12.72
N THR A 18 -19.66 5.90 -12.06
CA THR A 18 -20.46 5.21 -11.05
C THR A 18 -21.16 4.00 -11.67
N LYS A 19 -21.82 4.15 -12.82
CA LYS A 19 -22.44 3.03 -13.54
C LYS A 19 -21.46 1.89 -13.81
N ILE A 20 -20.28 2.19 -14.35
CA ILE A 20 -19.24 1.20 -14.61
C ILE A 20 -18.79 0.48 -13.34
N LEU A 21 -18.61 1.21 -12.23
CA LEU A 21 -18.19 0.61 -10.96
C LEU A 21 -19.30 -0.26 -10.35
N THR A 22 -20.54 0.21 -10.42
CA THR A 22 -21.72 -0.50 -9.98
C THR A 22 -21.86 -1.82 -10.73
N GLU A 23 -21.73 -1.80 -12.06
CA GLU A 23 -21.74 -3.01 -12.91
C GLU A 23 -20.56 -3.93 -12.58
N ARG A 24 -19.33 -3.38 -12.50
CA ARG A 24 -18.11 -4.15 -12.21
C ARG A 24 -18.17 -4.91 -10.89
N PHE A 25 -18.74 -4.29 -9.84
CA PHE A 25 -18.80 -4.86 -8.50
C PHE A 25 -20.18 -5.43 -8.16
N GLY A 26 -21.13 -5.39 -9.09
CA GLY A 26 -22.53 -5.81 -8.94
C GLY A 26 -23.30 -5.09 -7.83
N VAL A 27 -22.86 -3.90 -7.42
CA VAL A 27 -23.50 -3.15 -6.33
C VAL A 27 -24.88 -2.68 -6.79
N GLU A 28 -25.86 -2.60 -5.91
CA GLU A 28 -27.17 -2.06 -6.26
C GLU A 28 -27.10 -0.53 -6.39
N THR A 29 -27.65 0.02 -7.47
CA THR A 29 -27.70 1.48 -7.65
C THR A 29 -28.67 2.08 -6.64
N THR A 30 -28.17 2.89 -5.70
CA THR A 30 -29.04 3.60 -4.76
C THR A 30 -29.93 4.59 -5.51
N GLN A 31 -31.25 4.44 -5.38
CA GLN A 31 -32.19 5.40 -5.94
C GLN A 31 -32.21 6.67 -5.07
N LEU A 32 -32.45 7.84 -5.68
CA LEU A 32 -32.48 9.14 -4.98
C LEU A 32 -33.50 9.19 -3.83
N THR A 33 -34.56 8.38 -3.92
CA THR A 33 -35.66 8.32 -2.96
C THR A 33 -35.37 7.46 -1.72
N THR A 34 -34.31 6.65 -1.76
CA THR A 34 -33.94 5.76 -0.66
C THR A 34 -32.94 6.43 0.27
N ALA A 35 -33.32 6.63 1.53
CA ALA A 35 -32.38 7.05 2.56
C ALA A 35 -31.27 5.98 2.71
N PRO A 36 -29.99 6.37 2.75
CA PRO A 36 -28.89 5.42 2.91
C PRO A 36 -29.04 4.69 4.25
N GLN A 37 -29.17 3.37 4.21
CA GLN A 37 -29.25 2.57 5.42
C GLN A 37 -27.88 2.55 6.13
N ALA A 38 -27.91 2.62 7.46
CA ALA A 38 -26.71 2.43 8.27
C ALA A 38 -26.06 1.07 7.92
N GLY A 39 -24.76 1.05 7.63
CA GLY A 39 -24.02 -0.16 7.25
C GLY A 39 -24.00 -0.50 5.75
N GLN A 40 -24.78 0.18 4.89
CA GLN A 40 -24.74 -0.06 3.44
C GLN A 40 -23.35 0.21 2.86
N ARG A 41 -22.67 1.26 3.34
CA ARG A 41 -21.27 1.58 2.97
C ARG A 41 -20.29 0.46 3.35
N HIS A 42 -20.49 -0.17 4.50
CA HIS A 42 -19.64 -1.29 4.95
C HIS A 42 -19.81 -2.49 4.02
N LYS A 43 -21.06 -2.87 3.74
CA LYS A 43 -21.39 -3.97 2.81
C LYS A 43 -20.81 -3.73 1.42
N VAL A 44 -20.91 -2.50 0.90
CA VAL A 44 -20.30 -2.14 -0.40
C VAL A 44 -18.77 -2.30 -0.35
N ARG A 45 -18.10 -1.80 0.70
CA ARG A 45 -16.65 -1.94 0.85
C ARG A 45 -16.20 -3.40 0.93
N GLU A 46 -16.92 -4.22 1.69
CA GLU A 46 -16.64 -5.64 1.84
C GLU A 46 -16.78 -6.37 0.50
N ARG A 47 -17.85 -6.08 -0.25
CA ARG A 47 -18.09 -6.62 -1.58
C ARG A 47 -17.01 -6.22 -2.59
N VAL A 48 -16.59 -4.95 -2.57
CA VAL A 48 -15.48 -4.47 -3.40
C VAL A 48 -14.18 -5.21 -3.03
N ARG A 49 -13.84 -5.32 -1.74
CA ARG A 49 -12.65 -6.05 -1.29
C ARG A 49 -12.66 -7.51 -1.73
N ALA A 50 -13.79 -8.20 -1.58
CA ALA A 50 -13.92 -9.59 -1.99
C ALA A 50 -13.74 -9.76 -3.51
N ALA A 51 -14.39 -8.90 -4.31
CA ALA A 51 -14.27 -8.92 -5.76
C ALA A 51 -12.84 -8.59 -6.25
N GLU A 52 -12.18 -7.62 -5.62
CA GLU A 52 -10.78 -7.28 -5.93
C GLU A 52 -9.82 -8.40 -5.52
N LEU A 53 -10.02 -9.00 -4.36
CA LEU A 53 -9.24 -10.13 -3.87
C LEU A 53 -9.33 -11.32 -4.82
N GLU A 54 -10.53 -11.66 -5.27
CA GLU A 54 -10.73 -12.76 -6.21
C GLU A 54 -10.09 -12.45 -7.56
N ARG A 55 -10.33 -11.26 -8.11
CA ARG A 55 -9.72 -10.82 -9.37
C ARG A 55 -8.19 -10.86 -9.30
N TRP A 56 -7.61 -10.44 -8.19
CA TRP A 56 -6.18 -10.49 -7.94
C TRP A 56 -5.67 -11.94 -7.88
N ARG A 57 -6.37 -12.84 -7.19
CA ARG A 57 -6.04 -14.27 -7.14
C ARG A 57 -6.10 -14.92 -8.52
N THR A 58 -7.18 -14.71 -9.28
CA THR A 58 -7.32 -15.26 -10.64
C THR A 58 -6.19 -14.75 -11.54
N SER A 59 -5.89 -13.46 -11.50
CA SER A 59 -4.79 -12.89 -12.30
C SER A 59 -3.41 -13.41 -11.89
N ALA A 60 -3.19 -13.65 -10.59
CA ALA A 60 -1.96 -14.26 -10.10
C ALA A 60 -1.85 -15.75 -10.53
N GLN A 61 -2.96 -16.48 -10.58
CA GLN A 61 -2.98 -17.88 -11.03
C GLN A 61 -2.62 -18.04 -12.50
N THR A 62 -2.98 -17.08 -13.36
CA THR A 62 -2.60 -17.08 -14.78
C THR A 62 -1.08 -17.00 -14.99
N LYS A 63 -0.33 -16.51 -13.99
CA LYS A 63 1.11 -16.27 -14.10
C LYS A 63 1.89 -17.36 -13.36
N SER A 64 2.49 -18.30 -14.09
CA SER A 64 3.31 -19.38 -13.53
C SER A 64 4.49 -18.85 -12.68
N ALA A 65 5.10 -17.74 -13.11
CA ALA A 65 6.19 -17.07 -12.38
C ALA A 65 5.80 -16.58 -10.97
N LEU A 66 4.50 -16.44 -10.67
CA LEU A 66 4.00 -16.01 -9.36
C LEU A 66 3.60 -17.19 -8.45
N SER A 67 4.02 -18.41 -8.75
CA SER A 67 3.65 -19.62 -7.97
C SER A 67 4.02 -19.50 -6.48
N VAL A 68 5.23 -19.04 -6.16
CA VAL A 68 5.67 -18.84 -4.77
C VAL A 68 4.90 -17.70 -4.11
N TYR A 69 4.63 -16.62 -4.86
CA TYR A 69 3.90 -15.46 -4.36
C TYR A 69 2.46 -15.82 -3.97
N ARG A 70 1.71 -16.52 -4.84
CA ARG A 70 0.32 -16.92 -4.56
C ARG A 70 0.19 -17.91 -3.40
N THR A 71 1.19 -18.74 -3.16
CA THR A 71 1.18 -19.69 -2.04
C THR A 71 1.31 -18.99 -0.69
N ASN A 72 2.09 -17.90 -0.65
CA ASN A 72 2.42 -17.21 0.61
C ASN A 72 1.57 -15.95 0.84
N LYS A 73 1.14 -15.25 -0.21
CA LYS A 73 0.35 -14.02 -0.10
C LYS A 73 -1.14 -14.36 -0.06
N GLN A 74 -1.77 -14.20 1.11
CA GLN A 74 -3.18 -14.58 1.30
C GLN A 74 -4.18 -13.45 1.02
N ALA A 75 -3.76 -12.20 1.24
CA ALA A 75 -4.61 -11.00 1.12
C ALA A 75 -3.87 -9.83 0.46
N ILE A 76 -4.64 -8.88 -0.10
CA ILE A 76 -4.12 -7.62 -0.67
C ILE A 76 -3.85 -6.64 0.48
N GLU A 77 -2.74 -6.83 1.17
CA GLU A 77 -2.34 -6.03 2.31
C GLU A 77 -0.85 -5.66 2.24
N PRO A 78 -0.45 -4.51 2.81
CA PRO A 78 0.96 -4.17 2.95
C PRO A 78 1.68 -5.19 3.84
N GLU A 79 2.92 -5.51 3.48
CA GLU A 79 3.76 -6.39 4.29
C GLU A 79 4.30 -5.65 5.51
N ARG A 80 4.27 -6.28 6.68
CA ARG A 80 4.68 -5.65 7.95
C ARG A 80 6.17 -5.27 7.99
N PHE A 81 7.01 -5.95 7.21
CA PHE A 81 8.46 -5.73 7.20
C PHE A 81 8.91 -4.61 6.24
N PHE A 82 7.99 -4.03 5.45
CA PHE A 82 8.25 -2.82 4.65
C PHE A 82 7.41 -1.66 5.20
N ASP A 83 8.03 -0.82 6.04
CA ASP A 83 7.40 0.33 6.70
C ASP A 83 7.56 1.65 5.91
N ASN A 84 8.02 1.59 4.65
CA ASN A 84 8.41 2.74 3.82
C ASN A 84 9.50 3.63 4.46
N SER A 85 10.19 3.15 5.51
CA SER A 85 11.37 3.81 6.03
C SER A 85 12.55 3.68 5.05
N ARG A 86 13.58 4.49 5.27
CA ARG A 86 14.87 4.32 4.57
C ARG A 86 15.44 2.90 4.75
N GLY A 87 15.25 2.28 5.92
CA GLY A 87 15.69 0.91 6.17
C GLY A 87 14.98 -0.09 5.27
N SER A 88 13.67 0.04 5.12
CA SER A 88 12.87 -0.82 4.23
C SER A 88 13.24 -0.66 2.74
N SER A 89 13.59 0.57 2.31
CA SER A 89 14.12 0.81 0.97
C SER A 89 15.49 0.15 0.77
N LEU A 90 16.40 0.26 1.73
CA LEU A 90 17.70 -0.42 1.65
C LEU A 90 17.55 -1.95 1.65
N LEU A 91 16.61 -2.48 2.42
CA LEU A 91 16.31 -3.92 2.44
C LEU A 91 15.75 -4.39 1.09
N SER A 92 14.88 -3.60 0.45
CA SER A 92 14.34 -3.95 -0.88
C SER A 92 15.44 -3.95 -1.94
N GLU A 93 16.35 -2.97 -1.91
CA GLU A 93 17.53 -2.93 -2.79
C GLU A 93 18.46 -4.13 -2.56
N ALA A 94 18.69 -4.51 -1.29
CA ALA A 94 19.51 -5.65 -0.94
C ALA A 94 18.91 -6.97 -1.47
N ARG A 95 17.61 -7.17 -1.28
CA ARG A 95 16.88 -8.34 -1.81
C ARG A 95 16.86 -8.38 -3.33
N GLY A 96 16.78 -7.21 -3.97
CA GLY A 96 16.84 -7.08 -5.42
C GLY A 96 18.25 -7.21 -6.02
N GLY A 97 19.29 -7.31 -5.19
CA GLY A 97 20.69 -7.35 -5.67
C GLY A 97 21.21 -6.01 -6.21
N VAL A 98 20.48 -4.92 -5.96
CA VAL A 98 20.77 -3.58 -6.51
C VAL A 98 21.24 -2.59 -5.45
N LEU A 99 21.45 -3.06 -4.21
CA LEU A 99 22.00 -2.25 -3.13
C LEU A 99 23.31 -1.61 -3.58
N ARG A 100 23.39 -0.29 -3.39
CA ARG A 100 24.53 0.55 -3.79
C ARG A 100 25.77 0.26 -2.94
N THR A 101 26.37 -0.87 -3.27
CA THR A 101 27.61 -1.41 -2.72
C THR A 101 28.80 -0.92 -3.52
N ARG A 102 30.01 -0.93 -2.92
CA ARG A 102 31.22 -0.53 -3.64
C ARG A 102 31.57 -1.55 -4.72
N SER A 103 31.33 -2.84 -4.45
CA SER A 103 31.49 -3.89 -5.45
C SER A 103 30.57 -3.69 -6.67
N LEU A 104 29.31 -3.28 -6.45
CA LEU A 104 28.41 -2.92 -7.55
C LEU A 104 28.89 -1.67 -8.29
N GLN A 105 29.36 -0.64 -7.57
CA GLN A 105 29.87 0.60 -8.18
C GLN A 105 31.13 0.37 -9.02
N ALA A 106 32.05 -0.48 -8.56
CA ALA A 106 33.28 -0.81 -9.27
C ALA A 106 33.04 -1.42 -10.67
N LYS A 107 31.87 -2.04 -10.89
CA LYS A 107 31.46 -2.54 -12.22
C LYS A 107 31.24 -1.42 -13.24
N TYR A 108 30.84 -0.23 -12.80
CA TYR A 108 30.48 0.90 -13.66
C TYR A 108 31.49 2.05 -13.60
N THR A 109 32.33 2.09 -12.56
CA THR A 109 33.34 3.13 -12.37
C THR A 109 34.68 2.46 -12.12
N PRO A 110 35.50 2.23 -13.17
CA PRO A 110 36.85 1.70 -13.01
C PRO A 110 37.65 2.66 -12.12
N SER A 111 38.52 2.13 -11.26
CA SER A 111 39.25 2.80 -10.15
C SER A 111 38.54 2.96 -8.80
N THR A 112 37.28 2.53 -8.67
CA THR A 112 36.61 2.54 -7.36
C THR A 112 37.12 1.39 -6.48
N SER A 113 37.57 1.69 -5.26
CA SER A 113 37.93 0.63 -4.30
C SER A 113 36.69 -0.17 -3.89
N THR A 114 36.83 -1.49 -3.84
CA THR A 114 35.73 -2.41 -3.47
C THR A 114 35.64 -2.63 -1.95
N THR A 115 36.63 -2.15 -1.19
CA THR A 115 36.72 -2.31 0.27
C THR A 115 35.58 -1.60 1.02
N CYS A 116 35.12 -2.21 2.10
CA CYS A 116 34.13 -1.64 2.98
C CYS A 116 34.70 -0.51 3.84
N HIS A 117 34.22 0.71 3.65
CA HIS A 117 34.63 1.86 4.47
C HIS A 117 34.24 1.75 5.96
N ARG A 118 33.31 0.86 6.33
CA ARG A 118 32.87 0.73 7.72
C ARG A 118 33.83 -0.13 8.54
N CYS A 119 34.20 -1.30 8.03
CA CYS A 119 35.10 -2.22 8.74
C CYS A 119 36.55 -2.18 8.22
N GLY A 120 36.79 -1.61 7.03
CA GLY A 120 38.11 -1.51 6.40
C GLY A 120 38.73 -2.82 5.90
N ALA A 121 38.21 -3.97 6.32
CA ALA A 121 38.87 -5.27 6.12
C ALA A 121 38.37 -6.07 4.90
N ALA A 122 37.06 -6.06 4.63
CA ALA A 122 36.44 -6.92 3.63
C ALA A 122 35.88 -6.14 2.44
N GLU A 123 35.67 -6.84 1.32
CA GLU A 123 34.94 -6.30 0.18
C GLU A 123 33.50 -5.93 0.58
N LYS A 124 33.05 -4.73 0.22
CA LYS A 124 31.69 -4.26 0.50
C LYS A 124 30.70 -4.91 -0.46
N THR A 125 30.39 -6.18 -0.24
CA THR A 125 29.31 -6.90 -0.93
C THR A 125 27.98 -6.76 -0.17
N ILE A 126 26.87 -7.15 -0.79
CA ILE A 126 25.55 -7.15 -0.12
C ILE A 126 25.57 -8.11 1.07
N LYS A 127 26.13 -9.31 0.90
CA LYS A 127 26.31 -10.30 1.96
C LYS A 127 27.10 -9.72 3.13
N HIS A 128 28.23 -9.07 2.83
CA HIS A 128 29.05 -8.44 3.85
C HIS A 128 28.26 -7.39 4.64
N VAL A 129 27.62 -6.44 3.94
CA VAL A 129 26.87 -5.34 4.57
C VAL A 129 25.71 -5.84 5.43
N VAL A 130 24.99 -6.89 5.00
CA VAL A 130 23.79 -7.37 5.69
C VAL A 130 24.12 -8.35 6.82
N LEU A 131 25.12 -9.22 6.66
CA LEU A 131 25.33 -10.37 7.54
C LEU A 131 26.67 -10.36 8.29
N GLU A 132 27.71 -9.71 7.78
CA GLU A 132 29.10 -9.93 8.26
C GLU A 132 29.81 -8.65 8.71
N CYS A 133 29.24 -7.47 8.46
CA CYS A 133 29.93 -6.21 8.67
C CYS A 133 30.00 -5.85 10.16
N THR A 134 31.15 -6.08 10.78
CA THR A 134 31.44 -5.74 12.18
C THR A 134 31.42 -4.24 12.47
N GLY A 135 31.60 -3.41 11.44
CA GLY A 135 31.55 -1.94 11.54
C GLY A 135 30.13 -1.36 11.55
N LEU A 136 29.10 -2.20 11.39
CA LEU A 136 27.70 -1.79 11.51
C LEU A 136 27.19 -2.21 12.90
N GLN A 137 26.88 -1.21 13.72
CA GLN A 137 26.21 -1.43 15.00
C GLN A 137 24.70 -1.32 14.78
N PRO A 138 23.90 -2.35 15.11
CA PRO A 138 22.46 -2.23 15.04
C PRO A 138 22.02 -1.13 16.01
N GLY A 139 21.15 -0.23 15.52
CA GLY A 139 20.42 0.67 16.41
C GLY A 139 19.47 -0.14 17.32
N PRO A 140 18.90 0.49 18.36
CA PRO A 140 17.91 -0.18 19.20
C PRO A 140 16.76 -0.76 18.36
N PRO A 141 16.17 -1.90 18.80
CA PRO A 141 15.07 -2.55 18.08
C PRO A 141 13.94 -1.57 17.75
N LEU A 142 13.34 -1.72 16.56
CA LEU A 142 12.26 -0.85 16.06
C LEU A 142 11.04 -0.78 17.01
N GLU A 143 10.86 -1.76 17.90
CA GLU A 143 9.81 -1.74 18.94
C GLU A 143 9.97 -0.61 19.97
N GLN A 144 11.18 -0.03 20.10
CA GLN A 144 11.48 1.07 21.02
C GLN A 144 11.58 2.43 20.30
N MET A 145 11.41 2.47 18.97
CA MET A 145 11.36 3.73 18.24
C MET A 145 9.98 4.36 18.41
N ASN A 146 9.91 5.33 19.32
CA ASN A 146 8.74 6.17 19.56
C ASN A 146 8.23 6.70 18.21
N PRO A 147 6.96 6.46 17.82
CA PRO A 147 6.42 6.83 16.50
C PRO A 147 6.42 8.35 16.24
N ASN A 148 6.82 9.16 17.23
CA ASN A 148 6.91 10.61 17.17
C ASN A 148 8.30 11.19 16.84
N VAL A 149 9.36 10.38 16.67
CA VAL A 149 10.75 10.89 16.47
C VAL A 149 11.16 10.98 15.00
N GLY A 150 10.31 10.55 14.07
CA GLY A 150 10.45 10.86 12.66
C GLY A 150 9.13 11.42 12.17
N GLY A 151 9.15 12.60 11.53
CA GLY A 151 7.97 13.27 10.96
C GLY A 151 7.30 12.53 9.80
N TYR A 152 7.07 11.23 9.95
CA TYR A 152 6.26 10.42 9.07
C TYR A 152 4.96 10.13 9.80
N LEU A 153 3.97 10.97 9.51
CA LEU A 153 2.58 10.66 9.79
C LEU A 153 2.25 9.33 9.12
N ILE A 154 2.37 8.22 9.87
CA ILE A 154 1.60 7.03 9.56
C ILE A 154 0.15 7.50 9.65
N ARG A 155 -0.52 7.64 8.51
CA ARG A 155 -1.97 7.88 8.44
C ARG A 155 -2.70 6.62 8.92
N SER A 156 -2.42 6.19 10.14
CA SER A 156 -3.22 5.25 10.89
C SER A 156 -4.43 6.03 11.39
N SER A 157 -5.60 5.72 10.84
CA SER A 157 -6.89 6.20 11.33
C SER A 157 -7.19 7.69 11.10
N LEU A 158 -7.49 8.05 9.85
CA LEU A 158 -8.58 9.01 9.64
C LEU A 158 -9.89 8.31 10.03
N LYS A 159 -10.17 8.25 11.32
CA LYS A 159 -11.53 8.06 11.80
C LYS A 159 -12.23 9.39 11.52
N CYS A 160 -13.15 9.39 10.57
CA CYS A 160 -13.99 10.57 10.35
C CYS A 160 -14.66 10.92 11.68
N PRO A 161 -14.56 12.18 12.15
CA PRO A 161 -15.35 12.60 13.29
C PRO A 161 -16.84 12.47 12.94
N PRO A 162 -17.70 12.10 13.91
CA PRO A 162 -19.15 12.16 13.70
C PRO A 162 -19.53 13.61 13.37
N ALA A 163 -20.43 13.77 12.40
CA ALA A 163 -21.01 15.06 12.09
C ALA A 163 -21.97 15.43 13.22
N ASP A 164 -21.49 16.24 14.16
CA ASP A 164 -22.36 16.80 15.18
C ASP A 164 -23.22 17.91 14.59
N ALA A 165 -24.45 17.89 15.09
CA ALA A 165 -25.62 18.59 14.62
C ALA A 165 -25.50 20.11 14.69
N SER A 166 -26.23 20.73 13.77
CA SER A 166 -26.66 22.13 13.77
C SER A 166 -26.96 22.67 15.17
N SER A 167 -26.15 23.63 15.63
CA SER A 167 -26.58 24.59 16.65
C SER A 167 -27.05 25.86 15.95
N SER A 168 -28.33 25.88 15.64
CA SER A 168 -29.10 27.12 15.47
C SER A 168 -28.93 27.94 16.74
N SER A 169 -28.33 29.12 16.64
CA SER A 169 -28.36 30.14 17.70
C SER A 169 -29.27 31.25 17.21
N THR A 170 -30.28 31.49 18.03
CA THR A 170 -31.29 32.55 18.05
C THR A 170 -30.82 33.92 17.58
#